data_AF-A0A2W6SL53-F1
#
_entry.id   AF-A0A2W6SL53-F1
#
_cell.length_a   1.000
_cell.length_b   1.000
_cell.length_c   1.000
_cell.angle_alpha   90.00
_cell.angle_beta   90.00
_cell.angle_gamma   90.00
#
_symmetry.space_group_name_H-M   'P 1'
#
loop_
_entity.id
_entity.type
_entity.pdbx_description
1 polymer ?
#
loop_
_entity_poly.entity_id
_entity_poly.type
_entity_poly.pdbx_seq_one_letter_code
_entity_poly.pdbx_strand_id
1 'polypeptide(L)'
;MRHDPASGAVVIMLRSLKMHGMAQAVTDLIEQGAPVFEAAVPILTQLLKAEVAEREVRSIAYHMKAARFPAYKDLAGFDFSASEINEATVRQLHRCEFIDGAQNVVLIGGPGTGKTHVATALGIQAIEHHRRKVRFFSTIELVNALEQEKARGKAGQIAESLTRLDLVILDELGYLPFSASGGALLFHLLSKLY
;
A
#
# COMPACT_ATOMS: atom_id res chain seq x y z
N MET A 1 32.39 11.15 -25.73
CA MET A 1 32.50 11.01 -24.27
C MET A 1 31.45 9.99 -23.85
N ARG A 2 31.83 8.76 -23.51
CA ARG A 2 30.86 7.74 -23.05
C ARG A 2 30.58 8.04 -21.59
N HIS A 3 29.38 8.53 -21.27
CA HIS A 3 28.96 8.72 -19.89
C HIS A 3 28.97 7.36 -19.17
N ASP A 4 29.66 7.28 -18.04
CA ASP A 4 29.63 6.10 -17.18
C ASP A 4 28.18 5.89 -16.68
N PRO A 5 27.56 4.72 -16.93
CA PRO A 5 26.21 4.41 -16.44
C PRO A 5 26.07 4.59 -14.92
N ALA A 6 27.15 4.45 -14.14
CA ALA A 6 27.13 4.66 -12.70
C ALA A 6 26.79 6.12 -12.31
N SER A 7 27.36 7.10 -13.02
CA SER A 7 27.10 8.53 -12.78
C SER A 7 25.65 8.92 -13.10
N GLY A 8 25.08 8.36 -14.17
CA GLY A 8 23.67 8.56 -14.51
C GLY A 8 22.72 8.02 -13.43
N ALA A 9 23.06 6.90 -12.80
CA ALA A 9 22.26 6.32 -11.72
C ALA A 9 22.17 7.24 -10.49
N VAL A 10 23.23 8.00 -10.18
CA VAL A 10 23.24 9.00 -9.09
C VAL A 10 22.16 10.07 -9.31
N VAL A 11 22.03 10.58 -10.53
CA VAL A 11 21.01 11.58 -10.88
C VAL A 11 19.60 11.01 -10.70
N ILE A 12 19.38 9.76 -11.13
CA ILE A 12 18.08 9.08 -10.99
C ILE A 12 17.72 8.93 -9.51
N MET A 13 18.66 8.47 -8.67
CA MET A 13 18.44 8.31 -7.22
C MET A 13 18.18 9.65 -6.53
N LEU A 14 18.90 10.72 -6.89
CA LEU A 14 18.64 12.05 -6.33
C LEU A 14 17.23 12.57 -6.69
N ARG A 15 16.78 12.34 -7.93
CA ARG A 15 15.43 12.72 -8.36
C ARG A 15 14.35 11.92 -7.63
N SER A 16 14.53 10.61 -7.43
CA SER A 16 13.57 9.80 -6.67
C SER A 16 13.50 10.23 -5.20
N LEU A 17 14.61 10.73 -4.64
CA LEU A 17 14.66 11.33 -3.31
C LEU A 17 14.14 12.77 -3.24
N LYS A 18 13.64 13.34 -4.35
CA LYS A 18 13.19 14.73 -4.50
C LYS A 18 14.29 15.79 -4.28
N MET A 19 15.55 15.42 -4.47
CA MET A 19 16.71 16.31 -4.35
C MET A 19 17.04 16.97 -5.69
N HIS A 20 16.08 17.71 -6.26
CA HIS A 20 16.17 18.23 -7.63
C HIS A 20 17.37 19.14 -7.87
N GLY A 21 17.71 20.02 -6.91
CA GLY A 21 18.87 20.90 -7.03
C GLY A 21 20.20 20.13 -7.09
N MET A 22 20.36 19.11 -6.25
CA MET A 22 21.56 18.25 -6.29
C MET A 22 21.62 17.42 -7.57
N ALA A 23 20.48 16.92 -8.06
CA ALA A 23 20.42 16.18 -9.30
C ALA A 23 20.87 17.03 -10.51
N GLN A 24 20.49 18.32 -10.54
CA GLN A 24 20.95 19.24 -11.58
C GLN A 24 22.45 19.49 -11.49
N ALA A 25 22.96 19.84 -10.29
CA ALA A 25 24.39 20.09 -10.10
C ALA A 25 25.26 18.88 -10.48
N VAL A 26 24.80 17.66 -10.16
CA VAL A 26 25.47 16.42 -10.56
C VAL A 26 25.45 16.23 -12.08
N THR A 27 24.37 16.59 -12.76
CA THR A 27 24.29 16.51 -14.23
C THR A 27 25.34 17.41 -14.88
N ASP A 28 25.45 18.65 -14.40
CA ASP A 28 26.44 19.61 -14.92
C ASP A 28 27.88 19.12 -14.68
N LEU A 29 28.16 18.52 -13.52
CA LEU A 29 29.47 17.93 -13.19
C LEU A 29 29.82 16.73 -14.08
N ILE A 30 28.82 15.93 -14.46
CA ILE A 30 28.99 14.81 -15.40
C ILE A 30 29.34 15.33 -16.81
N GLU A 31 28.67 16.37 -17.27
CA GLU A 31 28.94 17.00 -18.58
C GLU A 31 30.34 17.62 -18.64
N GLN A 32 30.79 18.19 -17.52
CA GLN A 32 32.14 18.77 -17.39
C GLN A 32 33.26 17.71 -17.34
N GLY A 33 32.94 16.43 -17.12
CA GLY A 33 33.94 15.36 -17.01
C GLY A 33 34.90 15.53 -15.84
N ALA A 34 34.41 16.02 -14.69
CA ALA A 34 35.25 16.31 -13.54
C ALA A 34 35.82 15.02 -12.89
N PRO A 35 37.14 14.79 -12.88
CA PRO A 35 37.72 13.53 -12.39
C PRO A 35 37.50 13.32 -10.88
N VAL A 36 37.40 14.41 -10.11
CA VAL A 36 37.06 14.36 -8.68
C VAL A 36 35.65 13.85 -8.45
N PHE A 37 34.71 14.21 -9.33
CA PHE A 37 33.33 13.73 -9.24
C PHE A 37 33.25 12.25 -9.57
N GLU A 38 33.91 11.79 -10.65
CA GLU A 38 33.95 10.37 -11.02
C GLU A 38 34.50 9.50 -9.87
N ALA A 39 35.55 9.95 -9.19
CA ALA A 39 36.10 9.27 -8.01
C ALA A 39 35.11 9.23 -6.82
N ALA A 40 34.20 10.19 -6.71
CA ALA A 40 33.20 10.27 -5.64
C ALA A 40 31.93 9.44 -5.93
N VAL A 41 31.66 9.07 -7.19
CA VAL A 41 30.45 8.33 -7.61
C VAL A 41 30.17 7.08 -6.76
N PRO A 42 31.16 6.22 -6.44
CA PRO A 42 30.91 5.02 -5.64
C PRO A 42 30.40 5.34 -4.22
N ILE A 43 31.01 6.33 -3.56
CA ILE A 43 30.62 6.75 -2.20
C ILE A 43 29.24 7.41 -2.23
N LEU A 44 29.00 8.32 -3.19
CA LEU A 44 27.69 8.95 -3.38
C LEU A 44 26.60 7.91 -3.62
N THR A 45 26.88 6.92 -4.47
CA THR A 45 25.96 5.80 -4.74
C THR A 45 25.63 5.02 -3.46
N GLN A 46 26.62 4.72 -2.63
CA GLN A 46 26.41 4.00 -1.38
C GLN A 46 25.55 4.81 -0.40
N LEU A 47 25.81 6.11 -0.25
CA LEU A 47 25.03 6.99 0.63
C LEU A 47 23.59 7.14 0.14
N LEU A 48 23.38 7.30 -1.16
CA LEU A 48 22.03 7.41 -1.75
C LEU A 48 21.25 6.10 -1.60
N LYS A 49 21.89 4.94 -1.79
CA LYS A 49 21.28 3.64 -1.54
C LYS A 49 20.85 3.49 -0.08
N ALA A 50 21.69 3.91 0.87
CA ALA A 50 21.35 3.88 2.29
C ALA A 50 20.14 4.77 2.61
N GLU A 51 20.10 5.99 2.09
CA GLU A 51 18.95 6.91 2.28
C GLU A 51 17.67 6.36 1.64
N VAL A 52 17.75 5.78 0.44
CA VAL A 52 16.59 5.14 -0.22
C VAL A 52 16.07 3.99 0.64
N ALA A 53 16.95 3.08 1.09
CA ALA A 53 16.55 1.95 1.91
C ALA A 53 15.88 2.39 3.21
N GLU A 54 16.46 3.38 3.90
CA GLU A 54 15.92 3.91 5.15
C GLU A 54 14.54 4.59 4.94
N ARG A 55 14.35 5.31 3.82
CA ARG A 55 13.04 5.87 3.48
C ARG A 55 12.00 4.79 3.18
N GLU A 56 12.40 3.71 2.52
CA GLU A 56 11.53 2.57 2.24
C GLU A 56 11.07 1.92 3.55
N VAL A 57 11.99 1.65 4.49
CA VAL A 57 11.67 1.11 5.82
C VAL A 57 10.69 2.03 6.55
N ARG A 58 10.96 3.35 6.57
CA ARG A 58 10.05 4.33 7.19
C ARG A 58 8.68 4.38 6.52
N SER A 59 8.63 4.26 5.20
CA SER A 59 7.37 4.25 4.43
C SER A 59 6.54 3.00 4.72
N ILE A 60 7.16 1.82 4.75
CA ILE A 60 6.50 0.55 5.11
C ILE A 60 5.94 0.64 6.52
N ALA A 61 6.76 1.05 7.50
CA ALA A 61 6.33 1.18 8.89
C ALA A 61 5.15 2.16 9.05
N TYR A 62 5.19 3.29 8.33
CA TYR A 62 4.08 4.24 8.30
C TYR A 62 2.79 3.61 7.74
N HIS A 63 2.88 2.94 6.59
CA HIS A 63 1.71 2.33 5.94
C HIS A 63 1.15 1.16 6.74
N MET A 64 2.00 0.32 7.35
CA MET A 64 1.58 -0.74 8.27
C MET A 64 0.76 -0.20 9.44
N LYS A 65 1.21 0.92 10.04
CA LYS A 65 0.46 1.60 11.11
C LYS A 65 -0.84 2.24 10.60
N ALA A 66 -0.79 2.87 9.43
CA ALA A 66 -1.95 3.53 8.82
C ALA A 66 -3.04 2.54 8.40
N ALA A 67 -2.68 1.31 8.04
CA ALA A 67 -3.60 0.28 7.61
C ALA A 67 -4.58 -0.16 8.71
N ARG A 68 -4.18 -0.08 10.00
CA ARG A 68 -4.93 -0.55 11.18
C ARG A 68 -5.44 -1.98 11.06
N PHE A 69 -4.56 -2.90 10.70
CA PHE A 69 -4.90 -4.32 10.80
C PHE A 69 -5.23 -4.69 12.25
N PRO A 70 -6.17 -5.61 12.48
CA PRO A 70 -6.55 -6.04 13.82
C PRO A 70 -5.41 -6.80 14.53
N ALA A 71 -4.56 -7.49 13.76
CA ALA A 71 -3.35 -8.14 14.21
C ALA A 71 -2.37 -8.29 13.04
N TYR A 72 -1.08 -8.48 13.32
CA TYR A 72 -0.13 -8.89 12.28
C TYR A 72 -0.32 -10.38 11.98
N LYS A 73 -0.69 -10.71 10.75
CA LYS A 73 -0.94 -12.08 10.29
C LYS A 73 -0.48 -12.24 8.84
N ASP A 74 0.64 -12.91 8.64
CA ASP A 74 1.17 -13.21 7.31
C ASP A 74 0.60 -14.52 6.77
N LEU A 75 0.88 -14.81 5.49
CA LEU A 75 0.43 -16.06 4.89
C LEU A 75 1.23 -17.28 5.38
N ALA A 76 2.48 -17.07 5.82
CA ALA A 76 3.34 -18.15 6.32
C ALA A 76 2.78 -18.78 7.61
N GLY A 77 2.14 -17.99 8.47
CA GLY A 77 1.44 -18.46 9.66
C GLY A 77 0.02 -18.98 9.42
N PHE A 78 -0.44 -19.13 8.17
CA PHE A 78 -1.79 -19.62 7.86
C PHE A 78 -1.81 -21.14 7.63
N ASP A 79 -2.60 -21.87 8.42
CA ASP A 79 -2.82 -23.30 8.24
C ASP A 79 -3.98 -23.56 7.27
N PHE A 80 -3.65 -23.87 6.01
CA PHE A 80 -4.62 -24.23 4.99
C PHE A 80 -5.31 -25.58 5.25
N SER A 81 -4.72 -26.47 6.04
CA SER A 81 -5.34 -27.76 6.37
C SER A 81 -6.52 -27.61 7.33
N ALA A 82 -6.56 -26.51 8.09
CA ALA A 82 -7.62 -26.17 9.03
C ALA A 82 -8.67 -25.20 8.44
N SER A 83 -8.63 -24.93 7.13
CA SER A 83 -9.51 -23.98 6.45
C SER A 83 -10.12 -24.58 5.18
N GLU A 84 -11.37 -24.20 4.88
CA GLU A 84 -12.04 -24.55 3.62
C GLU A 84 -11.65 -23.63 2.45
N ILE A 85 -10.75 -22.65 2.68
CA ILE A 85 -10.33 -21.71 1.66
C ILE A 85 -9.42 -22.40 0.63
N ASN A 86 -9.65 -22.11 -0.66
CA ASN A 86 -8.81 -22.62 -1.74
C ASN A 86 -7.39 -22.02 -1.68
N GLU A 87 -6.41 -22.85 -1.31
CA GLU A 87 -5.01 -22.46 -1.18
C GLU A 87 -4.42 -21.91 -2.49
N ALA A 88 -4.71 -22.54 -3.64
CA ALA A 88 -4.18 -22.10 -4.93
C ALA A 88 -4.63 -20.67 -5.26
N THR A 89 -5.92 -20.37 -5.04
CA THR A 89 -6.46 -19.02 -5.23
C THR A 89 -5.83 -18.02 -4.27
N VAL A 90 -5.65 -18.36 -2.99
CA VAL A 90 -5.01 -17.45 -2.03
C VAL A 90 -3.57 -17.16 -2.41
N ARG A 91 -2.80 -18.17 -2.82
CA ARG A 91 -1.42 -17.99 -3.29
C ARG A 91 -1.33 -17.14 -4.55
N GLN A 92 -2.31 -17.24 -5.45
CA GLN A 92 -2.42 -16.35 -6.60
C GLN A 92 -2.70 -14.91 -6.17
N LEU A 93 -3.69 -14.70 -5.29
CA LEU A 93 -4.03 -13.37 -4.76
C LEU A 93 -2.87 -12.74 -3.98
N HIS A 94 -2.03 -13.55 -3.33
CA HIS A 94 -0.84 -13.10 -2.60
C HIS A 94 0.26 -12.50 -3.51
N ARG A 95 0.12 -12.61 -4.83
CA ARG A 95 0.97 -11.85 -5.78
C ARG A 95 0.52 -10.41 -5.97
N CYS A 96 -0.66 -10.06 -5.44
CA CYS A 96 -1.26 -8.72 -5.48
C CYS A 96 -1.55 -8.16 -6.89
N GLU A 97 -1.43 -8.97 -7.95
CA GLU A 97 -1.72 -8.57 -9.34
C GLU A 97 -3.17 -8.11 -9.54
N PHE A 98 -4.10 -8.57 -8.70
CA PHE A 98 -5.51 -8.14 -8.72
C PHE A 98 -5.67 -6.64 -8.42
N ILE A 99 -4.73 -6.04 -7.67
CA ILE A 99 -4.73 -4.61 -7.35
C ILE A 99 -4.45 -3.80 -8.62
N ASP A 100 -3.49 -4.22 -9.44
CA ASP A 100 -3.16 -3.57 -10.72
C ASP A 100 -4.32 -3.64 -11.72
N GLY A 101 -5.06 -4.75 -11.69
CA GLY A 101 -6.25 -4.94 -12.52
C GLY A 101 -7.52 -4.28 -11.97
N ALA A 102 -7.47 -3.57 -10.84
CA ALA A 102 -8.64 -3.03 -10.12
C ALA A 102 -9.74 -4.08 -9.89
N GLN A 103 -9.33 -5.33 -9.60
CA GLN A 103 -10.25 -6.45 -9.40
C GLN A 103 -10.66 -6.57 -7.93
N ASN A 104 -11.96 -6.75 -7.69
CA ASN A 104 -12.47 -6.95 -6.35
C ASN A 104 -12.34 -8.41 -5.92
N VAL A 105 -11.90 -8.61 -4.67
CA VAL A 105 -11.79 -9.93 -4.03
C VAL A 105 -12.88 -10.05 -2.97
N VAL A 106 -13.71 -11.08 -3.08
CA VAL A 106 -14.74 -11.39 -2.08
C VAL A 106 -14.45 -12.75 -1.48
N LEU A 107 -14.18 -12.78 -0.17
CA LEU A 107 -13.97 -14.02 0.58
C LEU A 107 -15.31 -14.44 1.21
N ILE A 108 -15.82 -15.62 0.83
CA ILE A 108 -17.11 -16.15 1.28
C ILE A 108 -16.88 -17.44 2.06
N GLY A 109 -17.53 -17.59 3.21
CA GLY A 109 -17.44 -18.80 4.04
C GLY A 109 -17.90 -18.56 5.47
N GLY A 110 -18.18 -19.64 6.21
CA GLY A 110 -18.64 -19.58 7.61
C GLY A 110 -17.64 -18.92 8.57
N PRO A 111 -18.03 -18.60 9.82
CA PRO A 111 -17.11 -18.10 10.84
C PRO A 111 -15.89 -19.02 11.01
N GLY A 112 -14.75 -18.46 11.41
CA GLY A 112 -13.56 -19.26 11.73
C GLY A 112 -12.79 -19.84 10.54
N THR A 113 -13.29 -19.71 9.30
CA THR A 113 -12.63 -20.22 8.08
C THR A 113 -11.35 -19.48 7.67
N GLY A 114 -10.90 -18.47 8.42
CA GLY A 114 -9.64 -17.78 8.14
C GLY A 114 -9.71 -16.58 7.19
N LYS A 115 -10.91 -16.14 6.77
CA LYS A 115 -11.11 -15.00 5.86
C LYS A 115 -10.40 -13.72 6.30
N THR A 116 -10.58 -13.33 7.56
CA THR A 116 -9.90 -12.15 8.15
C THR A 116 -8.38 -12.29 8.13
N HIS A 117 -7.86 -13.50 8.38
CA HIS A 117 -6.42 -13.78 8.31
C HIS A 117 -5.93 -13.59 6.87
N VAL A 118 -6.56 -14.24 5.90
CA VAL A 118 -6.20 -14.12 4.49
C VAL A 118 -6.25 -12.67 4.03
N ALA A 119 -7.34 -11.96 4.32
CA ALA A 119 -7.46 -10.54 3.96
C ALA A 119 -6.33 -9.69 4.57
N THR A 120 -6.02 -9.92 5.85
CA THR A 120 -4.91 -9.25 6.54
C THR A 120 -3.56 -9.58 5.88
N ALA A 121 -3.29 -10.85 5.59
CA ALA A 121 -2.06 -11.29 4.96
C ALA A 121 -1.86 -10.67 3.58
N LEU A 122 -2.92 -10.61 2.76
CA LEU A 122 -2.88 -9.92 1.46
C LEU A 122 -2.57 -8.43 1.62
N GLY A 123 -3.17 -7.78 2.63
CA GLY A 123 -2.89 -6.38 2.93
C GLY A 123 -1.45 -6.12 3.37
N ILE A 124 -0.90 -6.98 4.24
CA ILE A 124 0.50 -6.89 4.70
C ILE A 124 1.44 -7.10 3.52
N GLN A 125 1.22 -8.13 2.72
CA GLN A 125 2.00 -8.42 1.52
C GLN A 125 2.01 -7.23 0.55
N ALA A 126 0.84 -6.61 0.32
CA ALA A 126 0.72 -5.45 -0.55
C ALA A 126 1.53 -4.24 -0.03
N ILE A 127 1.63 -4.04 1.29
CA ILE A 127 2.43 -2.96 1.88
C ILE A 127 3.93 -3.30 1.80
N GLU A 128 4.34 -4.44 2.35
CA GLU A 128 5.74 -4.78 2.57
C GLU A 128 6.49 -5.05 1.25
N HIS A 129 5.84 -5.71 0.29
CA HIS A 129 6.48 -6.14 -0.95
C HIS A 129 6.10 -5.30 -2.17
N HIS A 130 4.91 -4.69 -2.17
CA HIS A 130 4.40 -3.95 -3.32
C HIS A 130 4.24 -2.45 -3.06
N ARG A 131 4.60 -1.95 -1.87
CA ARG A 131 4.55 -0.53 -1.49
C ARG A 131 3.16 0.11 -1.70
N ARG A 132 2.10 -0.68 -1.53
CA ARG A 132 0.71 -0.24 -1.69
C ARG A 132 0.17 0.40 -0.43
N LYS A 133 -0.70 1.39 -0.59
CA LYS A 133 -1.44 2.04 0.49
C LYS A 133 -2.69 1.24 0.77
N VAL A 134 -2.71 0.56 1.91
CA VAL A 134 -3.82 -0.30 2.31
C VAL A 134 -4.53 0.28 3.52
N ARG A 135 -5.85 0.06 3.61
CA ARG A 135 -6.63 0.37 4.82
C ARG A 135 -7.62 -0.75 5.12
N PHE A 136 -7.58 -1.23 6.35
CA PHE A 136 -8.51 -2.22 6.89
C PHE A 136 -9.60 -1.53 7.73
N PHE A 137 -10.84 -2.00 7.55
CA PHE A 137 -11.99 -1.63 8.37
C PHE A 137 -12.81 -2.87 8.72
N SER A 138 -13.31 -2.92 9.96
CA SER A 138 -14.60 -3.61 10.17
C SER A 138 -15.67 -2.81 9.44
N THR A 139 -16.52 -3.48 8.66
CA THR A 139 -17.58 -2.83 7.89
C THR A 139 -18.49 -1.99 8.79
N ILE A 140 -18.69 -2.45 10.02
CA ILE A 140 -19.52 -1.81 11.04
C ILE A 140 -18.92 -0.46 11.45
N GLU A 141 -17.62 -0.44 11.76
CA GLU A 141 -16.91 0.78 12.13
C GLU A 141 -16.92 1.80 10.99
N LEU A 142 -16.77 1.35 9.75
CA LEU A 142 -16.81 2.21 8.57
C LEU A 142 -18.20 2.84 8.39
N VAL A 143 -19.26 2.04 8.49
CA VAL A 143 -20.64 2.56 8.38
C VAL A 143 -20.93 3.58 9.48
N ASN A 144 -20.56 3.28 10.72
CA ASN A 144 -20.71 4.23 11.84
C ASN A 144 -19.94 5.53 11.59
N ALA A 145 -18.70 5.45 11.05
CA ALA A 145 -17.92 6.63 10.72
C ALA A 145 -18.56 7.47 9.60
N LEU A 146 -19.12 6.83 8.58
CA LEU A 146 -19.85 7.50 7.48
C LEU A 146 -21.12 8.19 7.99
N GLU A 147 -21.89 7.55 8.87
CA GLU A 147 -23.09 8.14 9.47
C GLU A 147 -22.75 9.35 10.34
N GLN A 148 -21.69 9.25 11.16
CA GLN A 148 -21.21 10.37 11.98
C GLN A 148 -20.71 11.54 11.12
N GLU A 149 -20.00 11.26 10.02
CA GLU A 149 -19.53 12.29 9.09
C GLU A 149 -20.72 13.03 8.44
N LYS A 150 -21.73 12.27 7.99
CA LYS A 150 -22.96 12.83 7.43
C LYS A 150 -23.70 13.70 8.45
N ALA A 151 -23.83 13.26 9.70
CA ALA A 151 -24.48 14.01 10.77
C ALA A 151 -23.76 15.35 11.07
N ARG A 152 -22.45 15.42 10.85
CA ARG A 152 -21.63 16.63 11.03
C ARG A 152 -21.67 17.58 9.82
N GLY A 153 -22.40 17.25 8.76
CA GLY A 153 -22.46 18.05 7.53
C GLY A 153 -21.17 18.07 6.72
N LYS A 154 -20.24 17.13 6.96
CA LYS A 154 -18.93 17.04 6.27
C LYS A 154 -18.83 15.78 5.40
N ALA A 155 -19.95 15.34 4.83
CA ALA A 155 -20.01 14.12 4.04
C ALA A 155 -18.99 14.15 2.88
N GLY A 156 -18.20 13.09 2.75
CA GLY A 156 -17.29 12.86 1.62
C GLY A 156 -15.80 12.83 1.98
N GLN A 157 -15.37 13.29 3.15
CA GLN A 157 -13.93 13.30 3.49
C GLN A 157 -13.36 11.89 3.62
N ILE A 158 -14.10 10.99 4.28
CA ILE A 158 -13.76 9.57 4.37
C ILE A 158 -13.65 9.01 2.95
N ALA A 159 -14.67 9.22 2.10
CA ALA A 159 -14.65 8.72 0.73
C ALA A 159 -13.44 9.23 -0.08
N GLU A 160 -13.16 10.53 -0.06
CA GLU A 160 -12.00 11.14 -0.72
C GLU A 160 -10.65 10.65 -0.17
N SER A 161 -10.60 10.29 1.11
CA SER A 161 -9.39 9.71 1.69
C SER A 161 -9.15 8.29 1.17
N LEU A 162 -10.24 7.52 0.98
CA LEU A 162 -10.18 6.13 0.56
C LEU A 162 -9.87 5.99 -0.94
N THR A 163 -10.27 6.95 -1.79
CA THR A 163 -9.91 6.95 -3.22
C THR A 163 -8.42 7.13 -3.49
N ARG A 164 -7.64 7.55 -2.49
CA ARG A 164 -6.18 7.70 -2.58
C ARG A 164 -5.41 6.43 -2.21
N LEU A 165 -6.13 5.40 -1.77
CA LEU A 165 -5.57 4.12 -1.38
C LEU A 165 -5.55 3.17 -2.57
N ASP A 166 -4.63 2.22 -2.54
CA ASP A 166 -4.54 1.16 -3.54
C ASP A 166 -5.44 -0.04 -3.20
N LEU A 167 -5.71 -0.26 -1.90
CA LEU A 167 -6.55 -1.37 -1.43
C LEU A 167 -7.33 -0.98 -0.17
N VAL A 168 -8.64 -1.20 -0.20
CA VAL A 168 -9.52 -1.09 0.97
C VAL A 168 -10.04 -2.47 1.32
N ILE A 169 -9.82 -2.91 2.55
CA ILE A 169 -10.26 -4.20 3.06
C ILE A 169 -11.43 -3.97 4.01
N LEU A 170 -12.56 -4.59 3.70
CA LEU A 170 -13.78 -4.54 4.50
C LEU A 170 -14.03 -5.93 5.08
N ASP A 171 -13.97 -6.06 6.41
CA ASP A 171 -14.25 -7.31 7.10
C ASP A 171 -15.64 -7.32 7.73
N GLU A 172 -16.16 -8.52 8.02
CA GLU A 172 -17.45 -8.74 8.72
C GLU A 172 -18.69 -8.18 8.01
N LEU A 173 -18.64 -8.04 6.68
CA LEU A 173 -19.74 -7.50 5.87
C LEU A 173 -21.08 -8.26 6.04
N GLY A 174 -21.05 -9.50 6.54
CA GLY A 174 -22.21 -10.38 6.68
C GLY A 174 -22.87 -10.47 8.06
N TYR A 175 -22.42 -9.73 9.08
CA TYR A 175 -22.82 -9.99 10.47
C TYR A 175 -23.69 -8.94 11.19
N LEU A 176 -24.07 -7.81 10.57
CA LEU A 176 -24.99 -6.87 11.21
C LEU A 176 -26.07 -6.33 10.26
N PRO A 177 -27.30 -6.09 10.76
CA PRO A 177 -28.27 -5.31 10.01
C PRO A 177 -27.79 -3.85 9.98
N PHE A 178 -27.28 -3.43 8.84
CA PHE A 178 -27.03 -2.00 8.60
C PHE A 178 -28.37 -1.26 8.71
N SER A 179 -28.32 -0.05 9.28
CA SER A 179 -29.44 0.89 9.09
C SER A 179 -29.62 1.09 7.57
N ALA A 180 -30.85 1.33 7.11
CA ALA A 180 -31.08 1.59 5.67
C ALA A 180 -30.23 2.77 5.15
N SER A 181 -29.98 3.77 6.00
CA SER A 181 -29.08 4.89 5.70
C SER A 181 -27.61 4.43 5.61
N GLY A 182 -27.15 3.60 6.54
CA GLY A 182 -25.78 3.09 6.58
C GLY A 182 -25.45 2.22 5.37
N GLY A 183 -26.37 1.35 4.96
CA GLY A 183 -26.22 0.54 3.74
C GLY A 183 -26.12 1.42 2.48
N ALA A 184 -26.95 2.46 2.37
CA ALA A 184 -26.88 3.40 1.25
C ALA A 184 -25.54 4.17 1.21
N LEU A 185 -25.02 4.57 2.37
CA LEU A 185 -23.72 5.24 2.48
C LEU A 185 -22.56 4.32 2.08
N LEU A 186 -22.58 3.06 2.53
CA LEU A 186 -21.59 2.07 2.14
C LEU A 186 -21.63 1.80 0.63
N PHE A 187 -22.81 1.62 0.06
CA PHE A 187 -22.98 1.41 -1.38
C PHE A 187 -22.44 2.59 -2.20
N HIS A 188 -22.77 3.82 -1.79
CA HIS A 188 -22.26 5.02 -2.45
C HIS A 188 -20.73 5.14 -2.32
N LEU A 189 -20.16 4.76 -1.18
CA LEU A 189 -18.70 4.69 -1.01
C LEU A 189 -18.08 3.67 -1.97
N LEU A 190 -18.59 2.43 -2.00
CA LEU A 190 -18.08 1.39 -2.91
C LEU A 190 -18.16 1.81 -4.37
N SER A 191 -19.24 2.50 -4.76
CA SER A 191 -19.40 3.04 -6.11
C SER A 191 -18.36 4.12 -6.48
N LYS A 192 -17.78 4.81 -5.49
CA LYS A 192 -16.71 5.80 -5.69
C LYS A 192 -15.31 5.19 -5.73
N LEU A 193 -15.15 3.96 -5.25
CA LEU A 193 -13.87 3.25 -5.25
C LEU A 193 -13.64 2.44 -6.53
N TYR A 194 -14.67 2.35 -7.38
CA TYR A 194 -14.61 1.88 -8.77
C TYR A 194 -14.18 3.00 -9.70
#